data_AF-A0AAD7AT53-F1
#
_entry.id   AF-A0AAD7AT53-F1
#
_cell.length_a   1.000
_cell.length_b   1.000
_cell.length_c   1.000
_cell.angle_alpha   90.00
_cell.angle_beta   90.00
_cell.angle_gamma   90.00
#
_symmetry.space_group_name_H-M   'P 1'
#
loop_
_entity.id
_entity.type
_entity.pdbx_description
1 polymer ?
#
loop_
_entity_poly.entity_id
_entity_poly.type
_entity_poly.pdbx_seq_one_letter_code
_entity_poly.pdbx_strand_id
1 'polypeptide(L)'
;MTNNPLPAALFESLFLKLIAVLELTQRPEGIVTPQAKQAVLHATNEFKSALNQAKELAVHLPGGELLIDDQTEVIEMLTELRDRKRQQLTEFSTRTLAASSAFAVDHRMEIDSMASTPFHES
;
A
#
# COMPACT_ATOMS: atom_id res chain seq x y z
N MET A 1 12.20 3.01 -6.07
CA MET A 1 12.02 4.48 -6.06
C MET A 1 10.98 4.82 -4.98
N THR A 2 11.33 4.68 -3.70
CA THR A 2 10.42 5.00 -2.59
C THR A 2 10.81 6.37 -2.06
N ASN A 3 10.38 7.42 -2.76
CA ASN A 3 10.40 8.77 -2.19
C ASN A 3 9.45 8.76 -0.99
N ASN A 4 9.97 9.13 0.17
CA ASN A 4 9.22 9.16 1.42
C ASN A 4 7.95 10.03 1.23
N PRO A 5 6.73 9.44 1.25
CA PRO A 5 5.54 10.05 0.63
C PRO A 5 4.79 11.05 1.51
N LEU A 6 5.24 11.25 2.76
CA LEU A 6 4.55 12.10 3.73
C LEU A 6 5.31 13.42 3.91
N PRO A 7 4.71 14.57 3.56
CA PRO A 7 5.30 15.89 3.81
C PRO A 7 5.20 16.25 5.29
N ALA A 8 6.00 15.57 6.13
CA ALA A 8 6.03 15.72 7.59
C ALA A 8 6.18 17.19 8.02
N ALA A 9 7.02 17.95 7.29
CA ALA A 9 7.22 19.38 7.53
C ALA A 9 5.92 20.20 7.48
N LEU A 10 4.96 19.86 6.61
CA LEU A 10 3.67 20.55 6.55
C LEU A 10 2.86 20.29 7.82
N PHE A 11 2.75 19.03 8.23
CA PHE A 11 2.01 18.63 9.44
C PHE A 11 2.65 19.22 10.71
N GLU A 12 3.98 19.19 10.81
CA GLU A 12 4.73 19.80 11.91
C GLU A 12 4.50 21.32 12.00
N SER A 13 4.40 21.99 10.85
CA SER A 13 4.17 23.44 10.80
C SER A 13 2.78 23.88 11.31
N LEU A 14 1.79 22.97 11.31
CA LEU A 14 0.41 23.30 11.72
C LEU A 14 0.36 23.77 13.17
N PHE A 15 1.12 23.10 14.05
CA PHE A 15 1.14 23.44 15.46
C PHE A 15 1.74 24.84 15.70
N LEU A 16 2.85 25.15 15.02
CA LEU A 16 3.49 26.47 15.09
C LEU A 16 2.57 27.58 14.55
N LYS A 17 1.85 27.31 13.45
CA LYS A 17 0.88 28.26 12.88
C LYS A 17 -0.32 28.49 13.81
N LEU A 18 -0.79 27.46 14.51
CA LEU A 18 -1.85 27.61 15.52
C LEU A 18 -1.36 28.42 16.71
N ILE A 19 -0.15 28.16 17.21
CA ILE A 19 0.46 28.96 18.28
C ILE A 19 0.52 30.42 17.87
N ALA A 20 0.98 30.73 16.66
CA ALA A 20 1.07 32.11 16.17
C ALA A 20 -0.31 32.82 16.17
N VAL A 21 -1.39 32.12 15.80
CA VAL A 21 -2.75 32.65 15.90
C VAL A 21 -3.12 32.92 17.35
N LEU A 22 -2.88 31.97 18.26
CA LEU A 22 -3.21 32.11 19.68
C LEU A 22 -2.44 33.26 20.33
N GLU A 23 -1.14 33.35 20.10
CA GLU A 23 -0.30 34.43 20.61
C GLU A 23 -0.81 35.80 20.15
N LEU A 24 -1.16 35.95 18.86
CA LEU A 24 -1.70 37.20 18.34
C LEU A 24 -3.04 37.57 18.98
N THR A 25 -3.90 36.59 19.28
CA THR A 25 -5.18 36.84 19.96
C THR A 25 -5.04 37.17 21.44
N GLN A 26 -3.96 36.72 22.07
CA GLN A 26 -3.70 36.95 23.50
C GLN A 26 -2.89 38.23 23.77
N ARG A 27 -2.36 38.88 22.73
CA ARG A 27 -1.68 40.17 22.88
C ARG A 27 -2.63 41.23 23.44
N PRO A 28 -2.14 42.16 24.27
CA PRO A 28 -2.96 43.23 24.85
C PRO A 28 -3.58 44.14 23.78
N GLU A 29 -2.94 44.31 22.61
CA GLU A 29 -3.55 45.04 21.49
C GLU A 29 -4.62 44.22 20.75
N GLY A 30 -4.61 42.89 20.88
CA GLY A 30 -5.57 41.93 20.34
C GLY A 30 -6.10 42.28 18.93
N ILE A 31 -7.36 42.71 18.88
CA ILE A 31 -8.04 43.19 17.66
C ILE A 31 -8.39 44.68 17.72
N VAL A 32 -7.83 45.40 18.70
CA VAL A 32 -8.18 46.79 19.02
C VAL A 32 -7.65 47.75 17.96
N THR A 33 -6.48 47.45 17.38
CA THR A 33 -5.91 48.23 16.27
C THR A 33 -6.21 47.55 14.92
N PRO A 34 -6.38 48.33 13.83
CA PRO A 34 -6.52 47.77 12.48
C PRO A 34 -5.35 46.85 12.09
N GLN A 35 -4.13 47.18 12.52
CA GLN A 35 -2.92 46.41 12.25
C GLN A 35 -2.95 45.07 13.00
N ALA A 36 -3.34 45.07 14.27
CA ALA A 36 -3.44 43.84 15.06
C ALA A 36 -4.56 42.92 14.53
N LYS A 37 -5.71 43.51 14.14
CA LYS A 37 -6.79 42.78 13.45
C LYS A 37 -6.31 42.16 12.13
N GLN A 38 -5.54 42.89 11.33
CA GLN A 38 -4.99 42.38 10.07
C GLN A 38 -3.98 41.24 10.31
N ALA A 39 -3.15 41.36 11.34
CA ALA A 39 -2.19 40.32 11.71
C ALA A 39 -2.87 39.01 12.13
N VAL A 40 -3.92 39.09 12.97
CA VAL A 40 -4.73 37.93 13.36
C VAL A 40 -5.40 37.29 12.15
N LEU A 41 -6.01 38.10 11.27
CA LEU A 41 -6.66 37.62 10.05
C LEU A 41 -5.68 36.90 9.14
N HIS A 42 -4.50 37.48 8.93
CA HIS A 42 -3.44 36.91 8.10
C HIS A 42 -2.97 35.56 8.67
N ALA A 43 -2.58 35.51 9.95
CA ALA A 43 -2.15 34.27 10.60
C ALA A 43 -3.23 33.18 10.56
N THR A 44 -4.49 33.56 10.75
CA THR A 44 -5.63 32.62 10.67
C THR A 44 -5.80 32.07 9.25
N ASN A 45 -5.67 32.91 8.23
CA ASN A 45 -5.77 32.47 6.84
C ASN A 45 -4.61 31.55 6.45
N GLU A 46 -3.39 31.86 6.90
CA GLU A 46 -2.25 30.97 6.69
C GLU A 46 -2.43 29.61 7.37
N PHE A 47 -2.90 29.60 8.61
CA PHE A 47 -3.18 28.35 9.33
C PHE A 47 -4.26 27.53 8.61
N LYS A 48 -5.38 28.17 8.21
CA LYS A 48 -6.44 27.51 7.45
C LYS A 48 -5.95 26.94 6.12
N SER A 49 -5.13 27.71 5.39
CA SER A 49 -4.54 27.27 4.13
C SER A 49 -3.67 26.03 4.33
N ALA A 50 -2.76 26.07 5.31
CA ALA A 50 -1.89 24.94 5.63
C ALA A 50 -2.69 23.71 6.09
N LEU A 51 -3.74 23.90 6.90
CA LEU A 51 -4.60 22.82 7.37
C LEU A 51 -5.37 22.16 6.21
N ASN A 52 -5.90 22.95 5.29
CA ASN A 52 -6.59 22.43 4.11
C ASN A 52 -5.63 21.64 3.21
N GLN A 53 -4.42 22.16 2.98
CA GLN A 53 -3.39 21.43 2.23
C GLN A 53 -3.03 20.11 2.91
N ALA A 54 -2.85 20.11 4.23
CA ALA A 54 -2.52 18.91 4.99
C ALA A 54 -3.65 17.88 4.94
N LYS A 55 -4.91 18.31 5.02
CA LYS A 55 -6.08 17.45 4.89
C LYS A 55 -6.17 16.83 3.50
N GLU A 56 -5.99 17.64 2.46
CA GLU A 56 -6.01 17.19 1.07
C GLU A 56 -4.94 16.12 0.81
N LEU A 57 -3.73 16.38 1.30
CA LEU A 57 -2.64 15.42 1.24
C LEU A 57 -2.95 14.13 2.00
N ALA A 58 -3.55 14.22 3.19
CA ALA A 58 -3.91 13.05 3.97
C ALA A 58 -4.96 12.16 3.27
N VAL A 59 -5.96 12.77 2.64
CA VAL A 59 -7.00 12.03 1.88
C VAL A 59 -6.42 11.36 0.63
N HIS A 60 -5.42 11.97 -0.01
CA HIS A 60 -4.78 11.40 -1.19
C HIS A 60 -3.69 10.35 -0.90
N LEU A 61 -3.39 10.09 0.38
CA LEU A 61 -2.55 8.94 0.71
C LEU A 61 -3.30 7.65 0.38
N PRO A 62 -2.61 6.57 -0.03
CA PRO A 62 -3.25 5.28 -0.23
C PRO A 62 -3.98 4.83 1.04
N GLY A 63 -5.30 4.64 0.95
CA GLY A 63 -6.15 4.30 2.09
C GLY A 63 -6.48 5.49 3.01
N GLY A 64 -6.10 6.71 2.66
CA GLY A 64 -6.37 7.93 3.42
C GLY A 64 -7.86 8.31 3.48
N GLU A 65 -8.66 7.85 2.52
CA GLU A 65 -10.12 7.97 2.56
C GLU A 65 -10.82 6.92 3.43
N LEU A 66 -10.11 5.85 3.80
CA LEU A 66 -10.69 4.69 4.48
C LEU A 66 -10.59 4.84 6.00
N LEU A 67 -11.61 4.39 6.72
CA LEU A 67 -11.52 4.20 8.16
C LEU A 67 -10.52 3.09 8.47
N ILE A 68 -9.94 3.10 9.67
CA ILE A 68 -8.97 2.09 10.10
C ILE A 68 -9.57 0.68 10.03
N ASP A 69 -10.85 0.55 10.36
CA ASP A 69 -11.57 -0.73 10.31
C ASP A 69 -11.69 -1.22 8.85
N ASP A 70 -12.07 -0.34 7.93
CA ASP A 70 -12.14 -0.65 6.49
C ASP A 70 -10.77 -1.04 5.93
N GLN A 71 -9.71 -0.34 6.34
CA GLN A 71 -8.34 -0.69 5.95
C GLN A 71 -7.95 -2.08 6.45
N THR A 72 -8.37 -2.43 7.66
CA THR A 72 -8.08 -3.75 8.27
C THR A 72 -8.78 -4.86 7.47
N GLU A 73 -10.04 -4.68 7.12
CA GLU A 73 -10.81 -5.64 6.30
C GLU A 73 -10.18 -5.81 4.90
N VAL A 74 -9.78 -4.72 4.25
CA VAL A 74 -9.10 -4.77 2.95
C VAL A 74 -7.77 -5.52 3.05
N ILE A 75 -6.99 -5.28 4.11
CA ILE A 75 -5.72 -5.98 4.35
C ILE A 75 -5.96 -7.48 4.54
N GLU A 76 -6.99 -7.86 5.29
CA GLU A 76 -7.37 -9.26 5.49
C GLU A 76 -7.76 -9.92 4.17
N MET A 77 -8.69 -9.33 3.42
CA MET A 77 -9.15 -9.83 2.13
C MET A 77 -7.98 -9.97 1.12
N LEU A 78 -7.10 -8.97 1.02
CA LEU A 78 -5.94 -9.01 0.13
C LEU A 78 -4.93 -10.08 0.55
N THR A 79 -4.77 -10.29 1.86
CA THR A 79 -3.91 -11.34 2.42
C THR A 79 -4.43 -12.72 2.08
N GLU A 80 -5.72 -12.97 2.27
CA GLU A 80 -6.35 -14.24 1.90
C GLU A 80 -6.26 -14.50 0.39
N LEU A 81 -6.48 -13.47 -0.44
CA LEU A 81 -6.38 -13.59 -1.89
C LEU A 81 -4.95 -13.96 -2.32
N ARG A 82 -3.94 -13.30 -1.75
CA ARG A 82 -2.53 -13.61 -1.98
C ARG A 82 -2.22 -15.05 -1.62
N ASP A 83 -2.67 -15.51 -0.46
CA ASP A 83 -2.34 -16.84 0.04
C ASP A 83 -3.02 -17.94 -0.76
N ARG A 84 -4.30 -17.75 -1.15
CA ARG A 84 -4.98 -18.63 -2.11
C ARG A 84 -4.26 -18.69 -3.46
N LYS A 85 -3.81 -17.55 -3.98
CA LYS A 85 -3.06 -17.51 -5.26
C LYS A 85 -1.72 -18.23 -5.17
N ARG A 86 -1.00 -18.10 -4.06
CA ARG A 86 0.24 -18.85 -3.80
C ARG A 86 -0.02 -20.36 -3.76
N GLN A 87 -1.08 -20.79 -3.11
CA GLN A 87 -1.48 -22.19 -3.08
C GLN A 87 -1.78 -22.71 -4.48
N GLN A 88 -2.60 -21.99 -5.26
CA GLN A 88 -2.93 -22.35 -6.65
C GLN A 88 -1.69 -22.48 -7.54
N LEU A 89 -0.72 -21.57 -7.39
CA LEU A 89 0.55 -21.63 -8.13
C LEU A 89 1.39 -22.85 -7.71
N THR A 90 1.40 -23.19 -6.43
CA THR A 90 2.13 -24.35 -5.90
C THR A 90 1.51 -25.66 -6.41
N GLU A 91 0.18 -25.77 -6.37
CA GLU A 91 -0.57 -26.90 -6.93
C GLU A 91 -0.38 -27.05 -8.43
N PHE A 92 -0.39 -25.93 -9.17
CA PHE A 92 -0.13 -25.94 -10.60
C PHE A 92 1.29 -26.42 -10.92
N SER A 93 2.29 -25.85 -10.26
CA SER A 93 3.70 -26.23 -10.45
C SER A 93 3.96 -27.71 -10.14
N THR A 94 3.40 -28.22 -9.03
CA THR A 94 3.53 -29.63 -8.66
C THR A 94 2.81 -30.56 -9.64
N ARG A 95 1.63 -30.19 -10.14
CA ARG A 95 0.92 -30.97 -11.16
C ARG A 95 1.68 -31.00 -12.49
N THR A 96 2.26 -29.89 -12.93
CA THR A 96 3.10 -29.87 -14.14
C THR A 96 4.31 -30.80 -13.98
N LEU A 97 5.01 -30.75 -12.86
CA LEU A 97 6.15 -31.62 -12.59
C LEU A 97 5.76 -33.10 -12.53
N ALA A 98 4.62 -33.42 -11.90
CA ALA A 98 4.09 -34.78 -11.83
C ALA A 98 3.70 -35.32 -13.21
N ALA A 99 3.03 -34.52 -14.04
CA ALA A 99 2.72 -34.88 -15.42
C ALA A 99 3.99 -35.12 -16.25
N SER A 100 5.00 -34.25 -16.14
CA SER A 100 6.30 -34.45 -16.81
C SER A 100 7.00 -35.74 -16.35
N SER A 101 6.92 -36.08 -15.06
CA SER A 101 7.49 -37.34 -14.54
C SER A 101 6.71 -38.57 -14.99
N ALA A 102 5.38 -38.49 -15.08
CA ALA A 102 4.53 -39.57 -15.58
C ALA A 102 4.78 -39.85 -17.06
N PHE A 103 4.88 -38.81 -17.90
CA PHE A 103 5.28 -38.95 -19.31
C PHE A 103 6.69 -39.55 -19.47
N ALA A 104 7.63 -39.23 -18.57
CA ALA A 104 8.98 -39.81 -18.61
C ALA A 104 9.02 -41.28 -18.16
N VAL A 105 8.13 -41.70 -17.24
CA VAL A 105 8.00 -43.09 -16.78
C VAL A 105 7.24 -43.94 -17.80
N ASP A 106 6.19 -43.40 -18.41
CA ASP A 106 5.39 -44.06 -19.44
C ASP A 106 6.23 -44.34 -20.71
N HIS A 107 7.02 -43.36 -21.16
CA HIS A 107 7.98 -43.59 -22.24
C HIS A 107 9.10 -44.57 -21.90
N ARG A 108 9.52 -44.70 -20.63
CA ARG A 108 10.53 -45.71 -20.25
C ARG A 108 9.96 -47.14 -20.23
N MET A 109 8.68 -47.31 -19.90
CA MET A 109 8.03 -48.63 -19.88
C MET A 109 7.70 -49.17 -21.28
N GLU A 110 7.39 -48.32 -22.26
CA GLU A 110 7.13 -48.76 -23.63
C GLU A 110 8.41 -49.21 -24.38
N ILE A 111 9.58 -48.63 -24.06
CA ILE A 111 10.85 -48.96 -24.73
C ILE A 111 11.36 -50.35 -24.29
N ASP A 112 11.09 -50.78 -23.06
CA ASP A 112 11.52 -52.09 -22.52
C ASP A 112 10.65 -53.26 -23.03
N SER A 113 9.42 -52.98 -23.50
CA SER A 113 8.51 -54.00 -24.02
C SER A 113 8.72 -54.32 -25.52
N MET A 114 9.51 -53.52 -26.25
CA MET A 114 9.77 -53.71 -27.68
C MET A 114 11.12 -54.38 -27.99
N ALA A 115 11.95 -54.69 -26.98
CA ALA A 115 13.29 -55.25 -27.17
C ALA A 115 13.37 -56.80 -27.15
N SER A 116 12.27 -57.52 -26.93
CA SER A 116 12.28 -58.98 -26.88
C SER A 116 11.61 -59.61 -28.11
N THR A 117 12.37 -59.68 -29.21
CA THR A 117 12.13 -60.66 -30.28
C THR A 117 13.35 -61.57 -30.36
N PRO A 118 13.24 -62.87 -30.04
CA PRO A 118 14.32 -63.81 -30.30
C PRO A 118 14.24 -64.22 -31.78
N PHE A 119 15.14 -63.70 -32.61
CA PHE A 119 15.34 -64.18 -33.98
C PHE A 119 16.36 -65.34 -34.00
N HIS A 120 15.81 -66.53 -34.31
CA HIS A 120 16.28 -67.52 -35.30
C HIS A 120 17.59 -68.31 -34.98
N GLU A 121 17.79 -69.61 -35.27
CA GLU A 121 17.52 -70.40 -36.48
C GLU A 121 17.44 -71.92 -36.18
N SER A 122 16.70 -72.60 -37.08
CA SER A 122 16.84 -73.96 -37.64
C SER A 122 17.61 -75.07 -36.92
#